data_AF-A0A2U1IRU8-F1
#
_entry.id   AF-A0A2U1IRU8-F1
#
_cell.length_a   1.000
_cell.length_b   1.000
_cell.length_c   1.000
_cell.angle_alpha   90.00
_cell.angle_beta   90.00
_cell.angle_gamma   90.00
#
_symmetry.space_group_name_H-M   'P 1'
#
loop_
_entity.id
_entity.type
_entity.pdbx_description
1 polymer ?
#
loop_
_entity_poly.entity_id
_entity_poly.type
_entity_poly.pdbx_seq_one_letter_code
_entity_poly.pdbx_strand_id
1 'polypeptide(L)'
;MHAFNLQPKTLSLAERLADLAVDALIDEADLSPKPALVDRRGNGAHSDLHLGLMHASALSLWPAFKAMADAAIAFGEIGLPLREAVGRIGREGEQAMLDTTGGVNTHRGAIWALGLLVTAAALDPESTAASSVSIRAARLALLDDRYAPRPLSHGAQVAQRYGARGAREEAQLGFPAVLQRALPQLKCSRTAGHGEQNARLDALLAIMTNLADTCVLYRAGEQGLHTMQLGAQAVLDAGGSASLAGRRRLHELDQQLIALNASPGGAADLLAACLFIDRIESGDSLKQGAF
;
A
#
# COMPACT_ATOMS: atom_id res chain seq x y z
N MET A 1 40.15 25.19 16.97
CA MET A 1 39.21 24.61 15.98
C MET A 1 38.35 23.59 16.72
N HIS A 2 37.11 23.95 17.05
CA HIS A 2 36.14 22.99 17.59
C HIS A 2 35.64 22.14 16.43
N ALA A 3 36.09 20.89 16.35
CA ALA A 3 35.51 19.91 15.46
C ALA A 3 34.05 19.70 15.86
N PHE A 4 33.13 19.94 14.93
CA PHE A 4 31.72 19.60 15.10
C PHE A 4 31.61 18.11 15.40
N ASN A 5 31.21 17.79 16.63
CA ASN A 5 30.81 16.45 17.04
C ASN A 5 29.45 16.16 16.36
N LEU A 6 29.48 15.84 15.07
CA LEU A 6 28.35 15.23 14.38
C LEU A 6 28.31 13.76 14.77
N GLN A 7 27.86 13.46 15.99
CA GLN A 7 27.42 12.09 16.27
C GLN A 7 26.21 11.83 15.38
N PRO A 8 26.22 10.78 14.54
CA PRO A 8 25.07 10.45 13.73
C PRO A 8 23.88 10.24 14.66
N LYS A 9 22.81 11.03 14.44
CA LYS A 9 21.59 10.92 15.23
C LYS A 9 20.97 9.56 14.92
N THR A 10 21.03 8.63 15.86
CA THR A 10 20.33 7.35 15.71
C THR A 10 18.83 7.62 15.58
N LEU A 11 18.25 7.20 14.45
CA LEU A 11 16.81 7.30 14.24
C LEU A 11 16.06 6.52 15.34
N SER A 12 14.93 7.04 15.78
CA SER A 12 13.98 6.32 16.62
C SER A 12 13.29 5.20 15.83
N LEU A 13 12.66 4.25 16.54
CA LEU A 13 11.83 3.23 15.89
C LEU A 13 10.70 3.86 15.06
N ALA A 14 10.07 4.91 15.57
CA ALA A 14 8.99 5.61 14.89
C ALA A 14 9.46 6.30 13.60
N GLU A 15 10.64 6.94 13.61
CA GLU A 15 11.24 7.52 12.40
C GLU A 15 11.54 6.42 11.36
N ARG A 16 12.15 5.30 11.76
CA ARG A 16 12.44 4.18 10.85
C ARG A 16 11.19 3.57 10.21
N LEU A 17 10.12 3.38 11.00
CA LEU A 17 8.86 2.84 10.47
C LEU A 17 8.16 3.82 9.52
N ALA A 18 8.29 5.13 9.78
CA ALA A 18 7.80 6.16 8.87
C ALA A 18 8.58 6.18 7.55
N ASP A 19 9.92 6.11 7.61
CA ASP A 19 10.77 6.00 6.42
C ASP A 19 10.37 4.78 5.59
N LEU A 20 10.23 3.61 6.22
CA LEU A 20 9.82 2.39 5.54
C LEU A 20 8.46 2.50 4.85
N ALA A 21 7.49 3.15 5.48
CA ALA A 21 6.16 3.35 4.90
C ALA A 21 6.21 4.30 3.70
N VAL A 22 6.94 5.41 3.81
CA VAL A 22 7.12 6.38 2.72
C VAL A 22 7.90 5.76 1.57
N ASP A 23 8.99 5.04 1.84
CA ASP A 23 9.76 4.32 0.83
C ASP A 23 8.90 3.24 0.14
N ALA A 24 7.93 2.66 0.83
CA ALA A 24 7.03 1.67 0.21
C ALA A 24 6.05 2.34 -0.76
N LEU A 25 5.53 3.52 -0.41
CA LEU A 25 4.72 4.34 -1.31
C LEU A 25 5.51 4.84 -2.52
N ILE A 26 6.75 5.30 -2.32
CA ILE A 26 7.61 5.76 -3.41
C ILE A 26 7.95 4.59 -4.33
N ASP A 27 8.36 3.44 -3.78
CA ASP A 27 8.69 2.25 -4.59
C ASP A 27 7.49 1.71 -5.36
N GLU A 28 6.28 1.79 -4.80
CA GLU A 28 5.03 1.50 -5.52
C GLU A 28 4.85 2.51 -6.67
N ALA A 29 4.95 3.81 -6.41
CA ALA A 29 4.72 4.85 -7.40
C ALA A 29 5.71 4.75 -8.58
N ASP A 30 6.96 4.43 -8.28
CA ASP A 30 8.07 4.30 -9.22
C ASP A 30 8.05 3.00 -10.04
N LEU A 31 7.32 1.99 -9.58
CA LEU A 31 7.20 0.73 -10.29
C LEU A 31 6.58 0.97 -11.67
N SER A 32 7.18 0.38 -12.70
CA SER A 32 6.77 0.56 -14.09
C SER A 32 7.15 -0.69 -14.89
N PRO A 33 6.34 -1.17 -15.86
CA PRO A 33 5.04 -0.66 -16.25
C PRO A 33 3.91 -1.16 -15.32
N LYS A 34 3.16 -0.26 -14.66
CA LYS A 34 1.96 -0.62 -13.90
C LYS A 34 0.71 -0.46 -14.78
N PRO A 35 -0.14 -1.49 -14.92
CA PRO A 35 -1.27 -1.44 -15.85
C PRO A 35 -2.34 -0.43 -15.42
N ALA A 36 -2.59 0.58 -16.25
CA ALA A 36 -3.55 1.69 -16.06
C ALA A 36 -3.39 2.53 -14.77
N LEU A 37 -2.29 2.34 -14.04
CA LEU A 37 -1.90 3.15 -12.88
C LEU A 37 -0.92 4.25 -13.31
N VAL A 38 -0.73 5.24 -12.44
CA VAL A 38 0.36 6.21 -12.61
C VAL A 38 1.70 5.51 -12.44
N ASP A 39 2.59 5.68 -13.40
CA ASP A 39 3.97 5.20 -13.35
C ASP A 39 4.91 6.14 -14.13
N ARG A 40 6.15 5.70 -14.41
CA ARG A 40 7.14 6.50 -15.14
C ARG A 40 6.79 6.76 -16.61
N ARG A 41 5.80 6.06 -17.18
CA ARG A 41 5.34 6.23 -18.57
C ARG A 41 4.23 7.28 -18.68
N GLY A 42 3.51 7.56 -17.58
CA GLY A 42 2.48 8.60 -17.54
C GLY A 42 1.41 8.38 -16.48
N ASN A 43 0.24 8.95 -16.72
CA ASN A 43 -0.82 9.07 -15.72
C ASN A 43 -1.79 7.84 -15.68
N GLY A 44 -1.52 6.80 -16.48
CA GLY A 44 -2.42 5.65 -16.60
C GLY A 44 -3.83 6.07 -17.02
N ALA A 45 -4.84 5.58 -16.30
CA ALA A 45 -6.24 5.98 -16.51
C ALA A 45 -6.60 7.35 -15.89
N HIS A 46 -5.69 8.02 -15.18
CA HIS A 46 -5.98 9.30 -14.52
C HIS A 46 -5.71 10.52 -15.42
N SER A 47 -6.51 11.58 -15.22
CA SER A 47 -6.26 12.92 -15.77
C SER A 47 -5.70 13.89 -14.72
N ASP A 48 -5.83 13.55 -13.44
CA ASP A 48 -5.59 14.39 -12.27
C ASP A 48 -4.39 13.95 -11.41
N LEU A 49 -3.82 12.77 -11.69
CA LEU A 49 -2.64 12.23 -11.01
C LEU A 49 -1.46 12.12 -11.96
N HIS A 50 -0.26 12.41 -11.46
CA HIS A 50 1.01 12.16 -12.15
C HIS A 50 2.09 11.78 -11.12
N LEU A 51 3.21 11.22 -11.59
CA LEU A 51 4.24 10.64 -10.71
C LEU A 51 4.76 11.63 -9.65
N GLY A 52 5.08 12.88 -10.04
CA GLY A 52 5.52 13.89 -9.08
C GLY A 52 4.50 14.20 -7.96
N LEU A 53 3.19 14.08 -8.24
CA LEU A 53 2.14 14.27 -7.24
C LEU A 53 2.06 13.06 -6.29
N MET A 54 2.27 11.85 -6.82
CA MET A 54 2.41 10.62 -6.01
C MET A 54 3.58 10.77 -5.03
N HIS A 55 4.75 11.23 -5.50
CA HIS A 55 5.91 11.46 -4.62
C HIS A 55 5.65 12.51 -3.55
N ALA A 56 5.08 13.67 -3.93
CA ALA A 56 4.75 14.73 -2.98
C ALA A 56 3.76 14.23 -1.91
N SER A 57 2.74 13.47 -2.34
CA SER A 57 1.78 12.82 -1.45
C SER A 57 2.47 11.86 -0.47
N ALA A 58 3.32 10.95 -0.96
CA ALA A 58 4.04 10.00 -0.12
C ALA A 58 4.88 10.70 0.96
N LEU A 59 5.64 11.72 0.56
CA LEU A 59 6.50 12.50 1.48
C LEU A 59 5.68 13.26 2.53
N SER A 60 4.53 13.82 2.15
CA SER A 60 3.63 14.54 3.10
C SER A 60 3.09 13.65 4.22
N LEU A 61 3.06 12.33 4.02
CA LEU A 61 2.51 11.36 4.97
C LEU A 61 3.52 10.89 6.02
N TRP A 62 4.81 11.22 5.86
CA TRP A 62 5.85 10.85 6.81
C TRP A 62 5.50 11.23 8.27
N PRO A 63 5.05 12.47 8.58
CA PRO A 63 4.75 12.86 9.96
C PRO A 63 3.59 12.05 10.55
N ALA A 64 2.60 11.68 9.74
CA ALA A 64 1.46 10.89 10.17
C ALA A 64 1.89 9.45 10.52
N PHE A 65 2.70 8.80 9.67
CA PHE A 65 3.21 7.46 9.98
C PHE A 65 4.09 7.45 11.23
N LYS A 66 4.96 8.45 11.39
CA LYS A 66 5.75 8.60 12.62
C LYS A 66 4.84 8.74 13.85
N ALA A 67 3.84 9.62 13.78
CA ALA A 67 2.93 9.84 14.91
C ALA A 67 2.10 8.59 15.25
N MET A 68 1.72 7.78 14.26
CA MET A 68 1.06 6.49 14.49
C MET A 68 1.96 5.47 15.19
N ALA A 69 3.26 5.45 14.85
CA ALA A 69 4.24 4.62 15.54
C ALA A 69 4.52 5.12 16.97
N ASP A 70 4.67 6.44 17.16
CA ASP A 70 4.82 7.04 18.49
C ASP A 70 3.61 6.74 19.40
N ALA A 71 2.39 6.80 18.84
CA ALA A 71 1.18 6.42 19.57
C ALA A 71 1.22 4.95 19.99
N ALA A 72 1.57 4.02 19.08
CA ALA A 72 1.72 2.62 19.41
C ALA A 72 2.71 2.38 20.57
N ILE A 73 3.87 3.05 20.53
CA ILE A 73 4.90 2.95 21.57
C ILE A 73 4.38 3.51 22.90
N ALA A 74 3.69 4.65 22.88
CA ALA A 74 3.18 5.31 24.07
C ALA A 74 2.04 4.52 24.75
N PHE A 75 1.13 3.92 23.97
CA PHE A 75 0.04 3.12 24.50
C PHE A 75 0.47 1.69 24.88
N GLY A 76 1.40 1.09 24.14
CA GLY A 76 1.99 -0.22 24.43
C GLY A 76 1.07 -1.43 24.22
N GLU A 77 -0.23 -1.23 23.98
CA GLU A 77 -1.19 -2.32 23.77
C GLU A 77 -2.29 -1.97 22.76
N ILE A 78 -2.90 -3.01 22.19
CA ILE A 78 -4.04 -2.87 21.30
C ILE A 78 -5.29 -2.59 22.14
N GLY A 79 -5.83 -1.39 22.01
CA GLY A 79 -7.06 -0.99 22.67
C GLY A 79 -7.76 0.17 21.95
N LEU A 80 -8.98 0.47 22.39
CA LEU A 80 -9.78 1.54 21.83
C LEU A 80 -9.08 2.92 21.87
N PRO A 81 -8.36 3.31 22.94
CA PRO A 81 -7.60 4.57 22.95
C PRO A 81 -6.56 4.68 21.85
N LEU A 82 -5.78 3.61 21.61
CA LEU A 82 -4.81 3.56 20.52
C LEU A 82 -5.51 3.64 19.16
N ARG A 83 -6.59 2.88 18.97
CA ARG A 83 -7.36 2.89 17.71
C ARG A 83 -7.90 4.27 17.36
N GLU A 84 -8.43 5.00 18.33
CA GLU A 84 -8.97 6.35 18.15
C GLU A 84 -7.85 7.38 17.89
N ALA A 85 -6.72 7.24 18.59
CA ALA A 85 -5.54 8.07 18.36
C ALA A 85 -5.00 7.90 16.93
N VAL A 86 -4.82 6.65 16.48
CA VAL A 86 -4.40 6.31 15.10
C VAL A 86 -5.43 6.80 14.08
N GLY A 87 -6.72 6.66 14.37
CA GLY A 87 -7.79 7.16 13.52
C GLY A 87 -7.75 8.68 13.34
N ARG A 88 -7.52 9.43 14.43
CA ARG A 88 -7.33 10.89 14.38
C ARG A 88 -6.10 11.26 13.56
N ILE A 89 -4.95 10.66 13.83
CA ILE A 89 -3.70 10.91 13.11
C ILE A 89 -3.86 10.59 11.62
N GLY A 90 -4.55 9.51 11.27
CA GLY A 90 -4.83 9.14 9.88
C GLY A 90 -5.67 10.18 9.14
N ARG A 91 -6.69 10.76 9.80
CA ARG A 91 -7.49 11.86 9.23
C ARG A 91 -6.68 13.14 9.05
N GLU A 92 -5.82 13.46 10.00
CA GLU A 92 -4.90 14.60 9.89
C GLU A 92 -3.89 14.41 8.75
N GLY A 93 -3.35 13.18 8.60
CA GLY A 93 -2.50 12.80 7.48
C GLY A 93 -3.21 12.85 6.13
N GLU A 94 -4.47 12.38 6.06
CA GLU A 94 -5.32 12.50 4.87
C GLU A 94 -5.51 13.98 4.48
N GLN A 95 -5.78 14.86 5.45
CA GLN A 95 -5.93 16.29 5.18
C GLN A 95 -4.61 16.91 4.68
N ALA A 96 -3.48 16.62 5.32
CA ALA A 96 -2.18 17.12 4.89
C ALA A 96 -1.81 16.63 3.48
N MET A 97 -2.15 15.39 3.16
CA MET A 97 -2.01 14.83 1.82
C MET A 97 -2.86 15.62 0.82
N LEU A 98 -4.16 15.83 1.10
CA LEU A 98 -5.06 16.58 0.22
C LEU A 98 -4.60 18.04 0.03
N ASP A 99 -4.11 18.69 1.08
CA ASP A 99 -3.56 20.04 0.98
C ASP A 99 -2.32 20.08 0.07
N THR A 100 -1.46 19.06 0.18
CA THR A 100 -0.27 18.90 -0.66
C THR A 100 -0.62 18.61 -2.13
N THR A 101 -1.69 17.85 -2.37
CA THR A 101 -2.09 17.39 -3.70
C THR A 101 -3.14 18.27 -4.37
N GLY A 102 -3.50 19.41 -3.77
CA GLY A 102 -4.54 20.30 -4.31
C GLY A 102 -5.93 19.67 -4.31
N GLY A 103 -6.21 18.77 -3.36
CA GLY A 103 -7.48 18.07 -3.19
C GLY A 103 -7.59 16.75 -3.97
N VAL A 104 -6.54 16.33 -4.70
CA VAL A 104 -6.55 15.07 -5.43
C VAL A 104 -6.33 13.91 -4.47
N ASN A 105 -7.23 12.92 -4.51
CA ASN A 105 -7.13 11.73 -3.67
C ASN A 105 -6.06 10.77 -4.23
N THR A 106 -4.88 10.75 -3.61
CA THR A 106 -3.71 9.99 -4.09
C THR A 106 -3.50 8.67 -3.34
N HIS A 107 -3.35 8.72 -2.01
CA HIS A 107 -2.95 7.56 -1.18
C HIS A 107 -3.91 7.26 -0.02
N ARG A 108 -5.18 7.64 -0.11
CA ARG A 108 -6.12 7.47 1.01
C ARG A 108 -6.26 6.02 1.50
N GLY A 109 -6.29 5.04 0.59
CA GLY A 109 -6.33 3.63 0.98
C GLY A 109 -5.00 3.16 1.56
N ALA A 110 -3.86 3.63 1.05
CA ALA A 110 -2.57 3.34 1.64
C ALA A 110 -2.37 3.96 3.04
N ILE A 111 -2.90 5.16 3.33
CA ILE A 111 -2.90 5.73 4.70
C ILE A 111 -3.55 4.76 5.67
N TRP A 112 -4.67 4.17 5.28
CA TRP A 112 -5.37 3.18 6.08
C TRP A 112 -4.54 1.90 6.27
N ALA A 113 -4.08 1.28 5.18
CA ALA A 113 -3.35 0.03 5.23
C ALA A 113 -1.99 0.17 5.94
N LEU A 114 -1.15 1.09 5.48
CA LEU A 114 0.18 1.33 6.05
C LEU A 114 0.08 1.90 7.46
N GLY A 115 -0.90 2.76 7.76
CA GLY A 115 -1.07 3.30 9.10
C GLY A 115 -1.30 2.20 10.15
N LEU A 116 -2.19 1.24 9.85
CA LEU A 116 -2.42 0.09 10.71
C LEU A 116 -1.18 -0.82 10.83
N LEU A 117 -0.46 -1.04 9.73
CA LEU A 117 0.74 -1.89 9.71
C LEU A 117 1.92 -1.25 10.45
N VAL A 118 2.11 0.07 10.32
CA VAL A 118 3.11 0.85 11.07
C VAL A 118 2.82 0.78 12.57
N THR A 119 1.57 1.02 12.98
CA THR A 119 1.15 0.87 14.39
C THR A 119 1.38 -0.56 14.87
N ALA A 120 1.03 -1.57 14.07
CA ALA A 120 1.19 -2.97 14.42
C ALA A 120 2.65 -3.43 14.54
N ALA A 121 3.55 -2.89 13.72
CA ALA A 121 4.99 -3.12 13.81
C ALA A 121 5.60 -2.42 15.03
N ALA A 122 5.16 -1.20 15.33
CA ALA A 122 5.65 -0.43 16.47
C ALA A 122 5.24 -1.01 17.84
N LEU A 123 4.08 -1.68 17.92
CA LEU A 123 3.59 -2.35 19.13
C LEU A 123 4.46 -3.51 19.59
N ASP A 124 5.12 -4.20 18.66
CA ASP A 124 5.93 -5.39 18.96
C ASP A 124 7.05 -5.52 17.90
N PRO A 125 8.16 -4.76 18.06
CA PRO A 125 9.21 -4.64 17.05
C PRO A 125 10.04 -5.91 16.88
N GLU A 126 10.02 -6.83 17.85
CA GLU A 126 10.73 -8.10 17.78
C GLU A 126 9.94 -9.16 16.99
N SER A 127 8.63 -8.99 16.86
CA SER A 127 7.73 -9.94 16.18
C SER A 127 7.47 -9.51 14.74
N THR A 128 8.49 -9.60 13.89
CA THR A 128 8.47 -9.05 12.52
C THR A 128 7.85 -9.95 11.45
N ALA A 129 7.46 -11.18 11.79
CA ALA A 129 6.84 -12.10 10.84
C ALA A 129 5.57 -11.49 10.21
N ALA A 130 5.40 -11.64 8.90
CA ALA A 130 4.32 -11.02 8.15
C ALA A 130 2.92 -11.34 8.73
N SER A 131 2.71 -12.58 9.15
CA SER A 131 1.47 -13.03 9.80
C SER A 131 1.24 -12.34 11.15
N SER A 132 2.28 -12.20 11.97
CA SER A 132 2.19 -11.55 13.29
C SER A 132 1.84 -10.07 13.17
N VAL A 133 2.51 -9.34 12.27
CA VAL A 133 2.22 -7.92 12.00
C VAL A 133 0.79 -7.75 11.50
N SER A 134 0.37 -8.58 10.55
CA SER A 134 -0.97 -8.52 9.96
C SER A 134 -2.08 -8.85 10.96
N ILE A 135 -1.87 -9.80 11.87
CA ILE A 135 -2.84 -10.13 12.93
C ILE A 135 -2.99 -8.95 13.90
N ARG A 136 -1.90 -8.29 14.31
CA ARG A 136 -1.97 -7.09 15.16
C ARG A 136 -2.71 -5.95 14.46
N ALA A 137 -2.42 -5.72 13.18
CA ALA A 137 -3.13 -4.72 12.37
C ALA A 137 -4.63 -5.05 12.22
N ALA A 138 -4.98 -6.32 12.02
CA ALA A 138 -6.37 -6.77 11.96
C ALA A 138 -7.12 -6.53 13.28
N ARG A 139 -6.48 -6.83 14.41
CA ARG A 139 -7.05 -6.56 15.74
C ARG A 139 -7.34 -5.07 15.94
N LEU A 140 -6.47 -4.18 15.46
CA LEU A 140 -6.74 -2.73 15.45
C LEU A 140 -7.91 -2.39 14.51
N ALA A 141 -7.95 -2.94 13.29
CA ALA A 141 -8.99 -2.68 12.31
C ALA A 141 -10.40 -3.15 12.74
N LEU A 142 -10.46 -4.16 13.61
CA LEU A 142 -11.70 -4.67 14.20
C LEU A 142 -12.28 -3.75 15.28
N LEU A 143 -11.47 -2.85 15.85
CA LEU A 143 -11.94 -1.86 16.82
C LEU A 143 -12.63 -0.70 16.09
N ASP A 144 -13.82 -0.35 16.56
CA ASP A 144 -14.59 0.77 16.00
C ASP A 144 -14.04 2.11 16.50
N ASP A 145 -13.83 3.06 15.60
CA ASP A 145 -13.44 4.42 15.95
C ASP A 145 -14.68 5.30 15.95
N ARG A 146 -15.11 5.74 17.15
CA ARG A 146 -16.34 6.53 17.32
C ARG A 146 -16.32 7.86 16.57
N TYR A 147 -15.13 8.35 16.22
CA TYR A 147 -14.91 9.60 15.49
C TYR A 147 -14.73 9.37 13.99
N ALA A 148 -14.80 8.11 13.53
CA ALA A 148 -14.74 7.81 12.11
C ALA A 148 -15.92 8.49 11.39
N PRO A 149 -15.64 9.25 10.32
CA PRO A 149 -16.69 9.94 9.61
C PRO A 149 -17.63 8.90 8.98
N ARG A 150 -18.94 9.19 9.00
CA ARG A 150 -19.97 8.34 8.39
C ARG A 150 -20.37 8.67 6.92
N PRO A 151 -19.67 9.52 6.13
CA PRO A 151 -20.09 9.79 4.76
C PRO A 151 -19.84 8.59 3.85
N LEU A 152 -20.55 8.58 2.72
CA LEU A 152 -20.44 7.57 1.67
C LEU A 152 -19.16 7.80 0.85
N SER A 153 -18.03 7.21 1.27
CA SER A 153 -16.83 7.12 0.42
C SER A 153 -17.13 6.34 -0.87
N HIS A 154 -16.28 6.47 -1.90
CA HIS A 154 -16.40 5.62 -3.10
C HIS A 154 -16.42 4.13 -2.74
N GLY A 155 -15.58 3.72 -1.80
CA GLY A 155 -15.59 2.34 -1.27
C GLY A 155 -16.91 1.95 -0.62
N ALA A 156 -17.52 2.84 0.18
CA ALA A 156 -18.83 2.58 0.79
C ALA A 156 -19.95 2.48 -0.25
N GLN A 157 -19.93 3.33 -1.29
CA GLN A 157 -20.89 3.26 -2.39
C GLN A 157 -20.74 1.96 -3.19
N VAL A 158 -19.50 1.55 -3.48
CA VAL A 158 -19.18 0.30 -4.16
C VAL A 158 -19.59 -0.91 -3.32
N ALA A 159 -19.32 -0.90 -2.01
CA ALA A 159 -19.75 -1.96 -1.10
C ALA A 159 -21.28 -2.09 -1.08
N GLN A 160 -22.02 -0.98 -1.06
CA GLN A 160 -23.48 -0.99 -1.13
C GLN A 160 -24.00 -1.53 -2.47
N ARG A 161 -23.35 -1.17 -3.58
CA ARG A 161 -23.79 -1.52 -4.93
C ARG A 161 -23.42 -2.95 -5.35
N TYR A 162 -22.24 -3.41 -4.97
CA TYR A 162 -21.63 -4.64 -5.47
C TYR A 162 -21.36 -5.69 -4.37
N GLY A 163 -21.56 -5.35 -3.09
CA GLY A 163 -21.17 -6.22 -1.97
C GLY A 163 -19.66 -6.43 -1.84
N ALA A 164 -18.86 -5.60 -2.53
CA ALA A 164 -17.42 -5.71 -2.54
C ALA A 164 -16.82 -5.31 -1.19
N ARG A 165 -15.75 -6.02 -0.82
CA ARG A 165 -14.95 -5.74 0.38
C ARG A 165 -13.96 -4.63 0.05
N GLY A 166 -13.92 -3.58 0.86
CA GLY A 166 -12.97 -2.48 0.71
C GLY A 166 -11.70 -2.67 1.54
N ALA A 167 -10.90 -1.61 1.62
CA ALA A 167 -9.66 -1.59 2.41
C ALA A 167 -9.89 -1.87 3.91
N ARG A 168 -11.08 -1.54 4.43
CA ARG A 168 -11.45 -1.83 5.84
C ARG A 168 -11.54 -3.32 6.08
N GLU A 169 -12.33 -4.02 5.26
CA GLU A 169 -12.54 -5.46 5.37
C GLU A 169 -11.24 -6.22 5.10
N GLU A 170 -10.44 -5.77 4.12
CA GLU A 170 -9.11 -6.35 3.84
C GLU A 170 -8.21 -6.29 5.08
N ALA A 171 -8.16 -5.15 5.77
CA ALA A 171 -7.39 -5.01 7.01
C ALA A 171 -7.97 -5.85 8.16
N GLN A 172 -9.29 -5.89 8.32
CA GLN A 172 -9.96 -6.70 9.36
C GLN A 172 -9.72 -8.21 9.20
N LEU A 173 -9.50 -8.68 7.97
CA LEU A 173 -9.16 -10.06 7.67
C LEU A 173 -7.64 -10.34 7.74
N GLY A 174 -6.83 -9.34 8.08
CA GLY A 174 -5.37 -9.48 8.17
C GLY A 174 -4.67 -9.50 6.82
N PHE A 175 -5.14 -8.71 5.86
CA PHE A 175 -4.54 -8.50 4.54
C PHE A 175 -4.32 -9.79 3.73
N PRO A 176 -5.38 -10.60 3.47
CA PRO A 176 -5.26 -11.83 2.70
C PRO A 176 -4.65 -11.64 1.30
N ALA A 177 -4.95 -10.53 0.61
CA ALA A 177 -4.33 -10.24 -0.69
C ALA A 177 -2.80 -10.08 -0.58
N VAL A 178 -2.33 -9.49 0.52
CA VAL A 178 -0.89 -9.35 0.79
C VAL A 178 -0.27 -10.70 1.18
N LEU A 179 -0.82 -11.36 2.20
CA LEU A 179 -0.21 -12.56 2.77
C LEU A 179 -0.33 -13.79 1.87
N GLN A 180 -1.44 -13.94 1.15
CA GLN A 180 -1.74 -15.16 0.39
C GLN A 180 -1.44 -15.04 -1.10
N ARG A 181 -1.25 -13.82 -1.62
CA ARG A 181 -1.01 -13.58 -3.06
C ARG A 181 0.29 -12.82 -3.28
N ALA A 182 0.37 -11.58 -2.78
CA ALA A 182 1.47 -10.68 -3.09
C ALA A 182 2.83 -11.18 -2.57
N LEU A 183 2.95 -11.46 -1.27
CA LEU A 183 4.21 -11.91 -0.66
C LEU A 183 4.69 -13.26 -1.22
N PRO A 184 3.85 -14.30 -1.37
CA PRO A 184 4.27 -15.54 -2.03
C PRO A 184 4.77 -15.32 -3.46
N GLN A 185 4.07 -14.51 -4.26
CA GLN A 185 4.48 -14.22 -5.63
C GLN A 185 5.80 -13.42 -5.68
N LEU A 186 5.94 -12.41 -4.83
CA LEU A 186 7.17 -11.61 -4.71
C LEU A 186 8.38 -12.51 -4.43
N LYS A 187 8.26 -13.40 -3.44
CA LYS A 187 9.29 -14.37 -3.07
C LYS A 187 9.57 -15.36 -4.21
N CYS A 188 8.52 -15.87 -4.86
CA CYS A 188 8.65 -16.77 -6.00
C CYS A 188 9.44 -16.13 -7.15
N SER A 189 9.08 -14.92 -7.57
CA SER A 189 9.76 -14.20 -8.65
C SER A 189 11.22 -13.85 -8.28
N ARG A 190 11.50 -13.51 -7.02
CA ARG A 190 12.88 -13.32 -6.54
C ARG A 190 13.70 -14.61 -6.60
N THR A 191 13.16 -15.73 -6.13
CA THR A 191 13.82 -17.05 -6.21
C THR A 191 14.07 -17.48 -7.66
N ALA A 192 13.18 -17.10 -8.58
CA ALA A 192 13.35 -17.32 -10.02
C ALA A 192 14.36 -16.36 -10.69
N GLY A 193 14.93 -15.40 -9.95
CA GLY A 193 15.93 -14.47 -10.48
C GLY A 193 15.35 -13.38 -11.41
N HIS A 194 14.05 -13.08 -11.31
CA HIS A 194 13.38 -12.12 -12.19
C HIS A 194 13.82 -10.66 -12.02
N GLY A 195 14.62 -10.36 -10.98
CA GLY A 195 14.98 -9.00 -10.58
C GLY A 195 13.85 -8.31 -9.82
N GLU A 196 14.23 -7.34 -8.98
CA GLU A 196 13.32 -6.75 -7.99
C GLU A 196 12.12 -6.06 -8.63
N GLN A 197 12.33 -5.31 -9.72
CA GLN A 197 11.26 -4.62 -10.44
C GLN A 197 10.18 -5.59 -10.94
N ASN A 198 10.57 -6.70 -11.59
CA ASN A 198 9.62 -7.68 -12.09
C ASN A 198 8.96 -8.45 -10.94
N ALA A 199 9.69 -8.73 -9.84
CA ALA A 199 9.12 -9.41 -8.69
C ALA A 199 8.01 -8.59 -8.02
N ARG A 200 8.20 -7.27 -7.87
CA ARG A 200 7.17 -6.36 -7.35
C ARG A 200 5.99 -6.22 -8.30
N LEU A 201 6.25 -6.20 -9.60
CA LEU A 201 5.21 -6.15 -10.63
C LEU A 201 4.38 -7.44 -10.65
N ASP A 202 5.01 -8.60 -10.53
CA ASP A 202 4.30 -9.87 -10.41
C ASP A 202 3.48 -9.93 -9.11
N ALA A 203 3.97 -9.36 -8.01
CA ALA A 203 3.23 -9.24 -6.76
C ALA A 203 1.98 -8.36 -6.90
N LEU A 204 2.08 -7.22 -7.59
CA LEU A 204 0.93 -6.38 -7.94
C LEU A 204 -0.10 -7.16 -8.76
N LEU A 205 0.35 -7.88 -9.80
CA LEU A 205 -0.52 -8.70 -10.64
C LEU A 205 -1.20 -9.80 -9.82
N ALA A 206 -0.49 -10.43 -8.88
CA ALA A 206 -1.06 -11.43 -7.99
C ALA A 206 -2.21 -10.89 -7.12
N ILE A 207 -2.08 -9.65 -6.62
CA ILE A 207 -3.19 -8.95 -5.93
C ILE A 207 -4.37 -8.75 -6.90
N MET A 208 -4.08 -8.25 -8.10
CA MET A 208 -5.10 -7.96 -9.11
C MET A 208 -5.91 -9.19 -9.55
N THR A 209 -5.37 -10.41 -9.43
CA THR A 209 -6.09 -11.64 -9.85
C THR A 209 -7.38 -11.93 -9.07
N ASN A 210 -7.53 -11.43 -7.84
CA ASN A 210 -8.67 -11.77 -6.99
C ASN A 210 -9.24 -10.59 -6.19
N LEU A 211 -8.52 -9.48 -6.09
CA LEU A 211 -9.00 -8.32 -5.35
C LEU A 211 -10.28 -7.78 -6.00
N ALA A 212 -11.33 -7.59 -5.20
CA ALA A 212 -12.51 -6.83 -5.57
C ALA A 212 -12.21 -5.33 -5.50
N ASP A 213 -11.34 -4.84 -6.38
CA ASP A 213 -10.79 -3.49 -6.31
C ASP A 213 -11.89 -2.42 -6.42
N THR A 214 -12.11 -1.70 -5.31
CA THR A 214 -13.17 -0.69 -5.25
C THR A 214 -12.91 0.53 -6.14
N CYS A 215 -11.65 0.85 -6.47
CA CYS A 215 -11.31 1.92 -7.40
C CYS A 215 -11.71 1.54 -8.83
N VAL A 216 -11.48 0.28 -9.21
CA VAL A 216 -11.91 -0.24 -10.52
C VAL A 216 -13.42 -0.35 -10.60
N LEU A 217 -14.07 -0.94 -9.59
CA LEU A 217 -15.53 -1.07 -9.55
C LEU A 217 -16.23 0.30 -9.62
N TYR A 218 -15.69 1.31 -8.95
CA TYR A 218 -16.24 2.66 -8.98
C TYR A 218 -16.19 3.28 -10.38
N ARG A 219 -15.07 3.10 -11.11
CA ARG A 219 -14.84 3.78 -12.40
C ARG A 219 -15.33 3.00 -13.62
N ALA A 220 -15.20 1.69 -13.58
CA ALA A 220 -15.38 0.80 -14.73
C ALA A 220 -16.32 -0.39 -14.47
N GLY A 221 -16.87 -0.49 -13.25
CA GLY A 221 -17.81 -1.56 -12.87
C GLY A 221 -17.22 -2.96 -12.94
N GLU A 222 -18.10 -3.96 -12.97
CA GLU A 222 -17.72 -5.39 -13.00
C GLU A 222 -16.95 -5.77 -14.26
N GLN A 223 -17.21 -5.10 -15.40
CA GLN A 223 -16.46 -5.33 -16.63
C GLN A 223 -14.98 -4.99 -16.43
N GLY A 224 -14.68 -3.79 -15.90
CA GLY A 224 -13.31 -3.41 -15.59
C GLY A 224 -12.65 -4.34 -14.58
N LEU A 225 -13.39 -4.77 -13.55
CA LEU A 225 -12.89 -5.70 -12.54
C LEU A 225 -12.53 -7.06 -13.15
N HIS A 226 -13.40 -7.60 -14.00
CA HIS A 226 -13.18 -8.89 -14.65
C HIS A 226 -12.00 -8.83 -15.64
N THR A 227 -11.91 -7.77 -16.44
CA THR A 227 -10.77 -7.53 -17.33
C THR A 227 -9.46 -7.46 -16.56
N MET A 228 -9.45 -6.75 -15.42
CA MET A 228 -8.30 -6.66 -14.52
C MET A 228 -7.86 -8.04 -14.04
N GLN A 229 -8.78 -8.81 -13.46
CA GLN A 229 -8.50 -10.11 -12.85
C GLN A 229 -8.01 -11.13 -13.88
N LEU A 230 -8.72 -11.27 -15.01
CA LEU A 230 -8.35 -12.21 -16.06
C LEU A 230 -7.03 -11.84 -16.74
N GLY A 231 -6.83 -10.56 -17.06
CA GLY A 231 -5.61 -10.15 -17.72
C GLY A 231 -4.39 -10.25 -16.79
N ALA A 232 -4.53 -9.92 -15.50
CA ALA A 232 -3.46 -10.12 -14.53
C ALA A 232 -3.08 -11.60 -14.40
N GLN A 233 -4.07 -12.51 -14.33
CA GLN A 233 -3.82 -13.95 -14.32
C GLN A 233 -3.12 -14.40 -15.60
N ALA A 234 -3.55 -13.91 -16.77
CA ALA A 234 -2.93 -14.26 -18.06
C ALA A 234 -1.46 -13.81 -18.16
N VAL A 235 -1.06 -12.71 -17.50
CA VAL A 235 0.35 -12.30 -17.41
C VAL A 235 1.16 -13.31 -16.59
N LEU A 236 0.64 -13.68 -15.41
CA LEU A 236 1.31 -14.63 -14.52
C LEU A 236 1.42 -16.02 -15.17
N ASP A 237 0.34 -16.51 -15.81
CA ASP A 237 0.32 -17.78 -16.54
C ASP A 237 1.30 -17.80 -17.71
N ALA A 238 1.57 -16.64 -18.32
CA ALA A 238 2.57 -16.48 -19.38
C ALA A 238 4.01 -16.37 -18.85
N GLY A 239 4.26 -16.64 -17.56
CA GLY A 239 5.57 -16.62 -16.93
C GLY A 239 5.94 -15.28 -16.29
N GLY A 240 4.96 -14.42 -16.01
CA GLY A 240 5.16 -13.15 -15.33
C GLY A 240 5.85 -12.08 -16.18
N SER A 241 6.04 -10.90 -15.58
CA SER A 241 6.57 -9.70 -16.23
C SER A 241 8.03 -9.83 -16.69
N ALA A 242 8.78 -10.79 -16.16
CA ALA A 242 10.14 -11.10 -16.62
C ALA A 242 10.18 -11.83 -17.97
N SER A 243 9.11 -12.53 -18.36
CA SER A 243 9.05 -13.28 -19.61
C SER A 243 8.62 -12.40 -20.79
N LEU A 244 9.04 -12.77 -22.01
CA LEU A 244 8.61 -12.05 -23.21
C LEU A 244 7.09 -12.17 -23.44
N ALA A 245 6.52 -13.35 -23.17
CA ALA A 245 5.09 -13.60 -23.32
C ALA A 245 4.28 -12.81 -22.28
N GLY A 246 4.73 -12.79 -21.02
CA GLY A 246 4.11 -12.03 -19.95
C GLY A 246 4.17 -10.52 -20.19
N ARG A 247 5.29 -9.97 -20.69
CA ARG A 247 5.35 -8.55 -21.08
C ARG A 247 4.33 -8.18 -22.16
N ARG A 248 4.09 -9.06 -23.15
CA ARG A 248 3.08 -8.82 -24.18
C ARG A 248 1.68 -8.80 -23.57
N ARG A 249 1.36 -9.78 -22.72
CA ARG A 249 0.08 -9.83 -21.99
C ARG A 249 -0.10 -8.62 -21.07
N LEU A 250 0.97 -8.14 -20.46
CA LEU A 250 0.91 -6.98 -19.58
C LEU A 250 0.60 -5.71 -20.36
N HIS A 251 1.20 -5.56 -21.54
CA HIS A 251 0.88 -4.46 -22.44
C HIS A 251 -0.58 -4.52 -22.92
N GLU A 252 -1.08 -5.70 -23.29
CA GLU A 252 -2.49 -5.90 -23.64
C GLU A 252 -3.43 -5.52 -22.48
N LEU A 253 -3.12 -5.96 -21.25
CA LEU A 253 -3.87 -5.62 -20.05
C LEU A 253 -3.89 -4.10 -19.80
N ASP A 254 -2.73 -3.45 -19.89
CA ASP A 254 -2.59 -2.00 -19.71
C ASP A 254 -3.50 -1.23 -20.69
N GLN A 255 -3.48 -1.59 -21.97
CA GLN A 255 -4.35 -0.98 -22.99
C GLN A 255 -5.84 -1.20 -22.70
N GLN A 256 -6.24 -2.41 -22.30
CA GLN A 256 -7.63 -2.74 -21.99
C GLN A 256 -8.13 -1.95 -20.79
N LEU A 257 -7.34 -1.85 -19.72
CA LEU A 257 -7.72 -1.11 -18.51
C LEU A 257 -7.79 0.40 -18.76
N ILE A 258 -6.86 0.96 -19.53
CA ILE A 258 -6.91 2.37 -19.95
C ILE A 258 -8.19 2.64 -20.74
N ALA A 259 -8.53 1.78 -21.71
CA ALA A 259 -9.73 1.96 -22.53
C ALA A 259 -11.04 1.89 -21.71
N LEU A 260 -11.05 1.11 -20.62
CA LEU A 260 -12.18 1.00 -19.70
C LEU A 260 -12.18 2.07 -18.61
N ASN A 261 -11.17 2.95 -18.57
CA ASN A 261 -10.95 3.89 -17.46
C ASN A 261 -10.83 3.18 -16.10
N ALA A 262 -10.34 1.94 -16.10
CA ALA A 262 -10.22 1.07 -14.93
C ALA A 262 -8.84 1.30 -14.28
N SER A 263 -8.81 1.93 -13.11
CA SER A 263 -7.57 2.15 -12.36
C SER A 263 -7.51 1.26 -11.11
N PRO A 264 -6.57 0.28 -11.05
CA PRO A 264 -6.35 -0.63 -9.92
C PRO A 264 -5.75 0.01 -8.65
N GLY A 265 -6.33 1.12 -8.18
CA GLY A 265 -5.80 1.88 -7.04
C GLY A 265 -5.76 1.09 -5.73
N GLY A 266 -6.74 0.23 -5.47
CA GLY A 266 -6.73 -0.62 -4.29
C GLY A 266 -5.61 -1.67 -4.33
N ALA A 267 -5.32 -2.21 -5.51
CA ALA A 267 -4.20 -3.12 -5.71
C ALA A 267 -2.84 -2.42 -5.51
N ALA A 268 -2.70 -1.16 -5.94
CA ALA A 268 -1.53 -0.33 -5.69
C ALA A 268 -1.31 -0.08 -4.19
N ASP A 269 -2.35 0.33 -3.45
CA ASP A 269 -2.28 0.54 -2.00
C ASP A 269 -1.82 -0.74 -1.26
N LEU A 270 -2.31 -1.91 -1.70
CA LEU A 270 -1.93 -3.21 -1.12
C LEU A 270 -0.53 -3.67 -1.56
N LEU A 271 -0.04 -3.23 -2.72
CA LEU A 271 1.35 -3.44 -3.08
C LEU A 271 2.27 -2.67 -2.13
N ALA A 272 1.98 -1.41 -1.83
CA ALA A 272 2.76 -0.66 -0.85
C ALA A 272 2.74 -1.35 0.53
N ALA A 273 1.59 -1.86 0.97
CA ALA A 273 1.49 -2.67 2.18
C ALA A 273 2.35 -3.95 2.14
N CYS A 274 2.37 -4.64 0.99
CA CYS A 274 3.23 -5.81 0.76
C CYS A 274 4.72 -5.45 0.89
N LEU A 275 5.18 -4.38 0.23
CA LEU A 275 6.57 -3.93 0.29
C LEU A 275 6.98 -3.53 1.71
N PHE A 276 6.09 -2.87 2.46
CA PHE A 276 6.34 -2.54 3.85
C PHE A 276 6.54 -3.80 4.71
N ILE A 277 5.62 -4.76 4.64
CA ILE A 277 5.73 -6.01 5.41
C ILE A 277 6.99 -6.79 5.03
N ASP A 278 7.30 -6.88 3.74
CA ASP A 278 8.48 -7.58 3.23
C ASP A 278 9.79 -7.02 3.79
N ARG A 279 9.91 -5.68 3.91
CA ARG A 279 11.09 -5.03 4.51
C ARG A 279 11.16 -5.24 6.03
N ILE A 280 10.02 -5.22 6.72
CA ILE A 280 9.95 -5.50 8.15
C ILE A 280 10.41 -6.95 8.43
N GLU A 281 9.90 -7.91 7.65
CA GLU A 281 10.22 -9.33 7.80
C GLU A 281 11.69 -9.63 7.45
N SER A 282 12.23 -9.02 6.38
CA SER A 282 13.62 -9.19 5.97
C SER A 282 14.62 -8.54 6.94
N GLY A 283 14.18 -7.58 7.76
CA GLY A 283 15.01 -6.90 8.76
C GLY A 283 16.04 -5.92 8.16
N ASP A 284 15.96 -5.65 6.86
CA ASP A 284 16.90 -4.80 6.11
C ASP A 284 16.95 -3.36 6.64
N SER A 285 15.92 -2.91 7.35
CA SER A 285 15.77 -1.49 7.75
C SER A 285 15.61 -1.26 9.25
N LEU A 286 15.31 -2.28 10.07
CA LEU A 286 15.27 -2.11 11.54
C LEU A 286 16.67 -2.18 12.16
N LYS A 287 17.66 -2.73 11.44
CA LYS A 287 19.06 -2.84 11.87
C LYS A 287 19.97 -1.74 11.33
N GLN A 288 19.58 -1.02 10.28
CA GLN A 288 20.38 0.06 9.70
C GLN A 288 20.03 1.40 10.36
N GLY A 289 20.60 1.65 11.53
CA GLY A 289 20.88 3.00 11.99
C GLY A 289 22.22 3.46 11.43
N ALA A 290 22.26 3.91 10.18
CA ALA A 290 23.35 4.72 9.62
C ALA A 290 23.06 5.10 8.16
N PHE A 291 22.65 6.35 7.95
CA PHE A 291 23.24 7.20 6.91
C PHE A 291 23.62 8.53 7.58
#